data_AF-A0A6P0IBT6-F1
#
_entry.id   AF-A0A6P0IBT6-F1
#
_cell.length_a   1.000
_cell.length_b   1.000
_cell.length_c   1.000
_cell.angle_alpha   90.00
_cell.angle_beta   90.00
_cell.angle_gamma   90.00
#
_symmetry.space_group_name_H-M   'P 1'
#
loop_
_entity.id
_entity.type
_entity.pdbx_description
1 polymer ?
#
loop_
_entity_poly.entity_id
_entity_poly.type
_entity_poly.pdbx_seq_one_letter_code
_entity_poly.pdbx_strand_id
1 'polypeptide(L)'
;MVNFWRRSLHSQWLLLLVWIAIATCLRLTNLDGKPPWTDEFSTLVFSLGNSFQDVPLDRAIAPEILLQPLQFNVNTDINHVVDNLLTHSNHPPVYFILTHWWMQLFSVEGELVSLWGARSLSVIFGVISIPAIYGLARLAFHSRLVGQFAAAIMAVSPYGIYLAQEARHYTLAILFVIASFCCLTISIRHFQQVQSLPMFTAFIWVVVNSLGIATHYFFTLTLCAEAMVLISLFFFEEGRRKKQEGERKKLMDTQNSSKEGRRKKEEGERKKLMGNQTFTKEGRRKKEEGERKKLMGNQTFTKEGRGNKEKERRKNLMDTQTSSKEGRGNKEEERRKNLMDTQTSSKEGRGNKEEARRKNLMDTQTSSKEGRGNKEEARRKNLMDTQTFTKEGRGNKEEARRKNLMDTQTFTKEGRGNKEEARRKNLMDTQT
;
A
#
# COMPACT_ATOMS: atom_id res chain seq x y z
N MET A 1 24.57 17.95 17.86
CA MET A 1 23.17 18.17 17.43
C MET A 1 22.46 16.94 16.85
N VAL A 2 23.15 15.94 16.28
CA VAL A 2 22.51 14.76 15.64
C VAL A 2 21.89 13.76 16.66
N ASN A 3 22.40 13.69 17.89
CA ASN A 3 21.97 12.70 18.89
C ASN A 3 20.65 13.02 19.61
N PHE A 4 20.08 14.22 19.47
CA PHE A 4 18.78 14.54 20.08
C PHE A 4 17.62 13.80 19.39
N TRP A 5 17.76 13.49 18.10
CA TRP A 5 16.65 13.01 17.27
C TRP A 5 16.48 11.49 17.25
N ARG A 6 17.46 10.75 17.79
CA ARG A 6 17.41 9.28 17.94
C ARG A 6 16.87 8.85 19.30
N ARG A 7 16.08 9.71 19.95
CA ARG A 7 15.45 9.47 21.25
C ARG A 7 14.44 8.31 21.18
N SER A 8 14.32 7.57 22.29
CA SER A 8 13.41 6.43 22.42
C SER A 8 11.95 6.83 22.13
N LEU A 9 11.10 5.85 21.78
CA LEU A 9 9.69 6.08 21.47
C LEU A 9 8.98 6.90 22.57
N HIS A 10 9.30 6.62 23.83
CA HIS A 10 8.78 7.33 25.01
C HIS A 10 9.07 8.83 24.98
N SER A 11 10.29 9.22 24.58
CA SER A 11 10.63 10.65 24.54
C SER A 11 9.94 11.39 23.40
N GLN A 12 9.54 10.72 22.32
CA GLN A 12 8.77 11.34 21.24
C GLN A 12 7.33 11.62 21.69
N TRP A 13 6.72 10.68 22.41
CA TRP A 13 5.41 10.88 23.01
C TRP A 13 5.42 11.97 24.08
N LEU A 14 6.44 12.00 24.94
CA LEU A 14 6.60 13.04 25.95
C LEU A 14 6.74 14.43 25.31
N LEU A 15 7.52 14.57 24.24
CA LEU A 15 7.65 15.83 23.52
C LEU A 15 6.32 16.26 22.86
N LEU A 16 5.57 15.32 22.29
CA LEU A 16 4.25 15.61 21.74
C LEU A 16 3.26 16.08 22.82
N LEU A 17 3.29 15.46 24.01
CA LEU A 17 2.50 15.89 25.16
C LEU A 17 2.88 17.31 25.61
N VAL A 18 4.16 17.68 25.56
CA VAL A 18 4.60 19.05 25.83
C VAL A 18 3.99 20.03 24.81
N TRP A 19 4.00 19.69 23.51
CA TRP A 19 3.34 20.54 22.50
C TRP A 19 1.85 20.67 22.72
N ILE A 20 1.18 19.58 23.10
CA ILE A 20 -0.25 19.59 23.45
C ILE A 20 -0.48 20.50 24.67
N ALA A 21 0.33 20.38 25.73
CA ALA A 21 0.19 21.21 26.92
C ALA A 21 0.38 22.71 26.62
N ILE A 22 1.41 23.07 25.84
CA ILE A 22 1.64 24.44 25.38
C ILE A 22 0.44 24.92 24.56
N ALA A 23 0.00 24.12 23.59
CA ALA A 23 -1.13 24.44 22.73
C ALA A 23 -2.43 24.69 23.51
N THR A 24 -2.71 23.84 24.51
CA THR A 24 -3.87 23.96 25.39
C THR A 24 -3.79 25.23 26.23
N CYS A 25 -2.66 25.49 26.87
CA CYS A 25 -2.46 26.71 27.67
C CYS A 25 -2.68 27.98 26.83
N LEU A 26 -2.02 28.08 25.67
CA LEU A 26 -2.14 29.24 24.78
C LEU A 26 -3.58 29.45 24.29
N ARG A 27 -4.29 28.37 23.95
CA ARG A 27 -5.67 28.45 23.43
C ARG A 27 -6.70 28.75 24.52
N LEU A 28 -6.50 28.29 25.76
CA LEU A 28 -7.40 28.58 26.88
C LEU A 28 -7.13 29.95 27.55
N THR A 29 -5.99 30.58 27.27
CA THR A 29 -5.64 31.86 27.89
C THR A 29 -6.61 32.95 27.49
N ASN A 30 -7.28 33.55 28.47
CA ASN A 30 -8.22 34.67 28.28
C ASN A 30 -9.34 34.39 27.27
N LEU A 31 -9.90 33.16 27.32
CA LEU A 31 -10.81 32.65 26.31
C LEU A 31 -12.11 33.47 26.17
N ASP A 32 -12.60 34.06 27.25
CA ASP A 32 -13.80 34.91 27.30
C ASP A 32 -13.47 36.41 27.41
N GLY A 33 -12.20 36.79 27.46
CA GLY A 33 -11.79 38.18 27.68
C GLY A 33 -11.96 39.11 26.48
N LYS A 34 -12.35 38.58 25.30
CA LYS A 34 -12.69 39.38 24.12
C LYS A 34 -14.18 39.26 23.81
N PRO A 35 -14.88 40.37 23.51
CA PRO A 35 -16.27 40.30 23.07
C PRO A 35 -16.40 39.47 21.79
N PRO A 36 -17.51 38.75 21.59
CA PRO A 36 -17.74 38.02 20.36
C PRO A 36 -17.98 39.00 19.22
N TRP A 37 -17.41 38.71 18.06
CA TRP A 37 -17.65 39.47 16.84
C TRP A 37 -18.87 38.92 16.09
N THR A 38 -19.31 39.61 15.04
CA THR A 38 -20.59 39.37 14.36
C THR A 38 -20.83 37.91 13.99
N ASP A 39 -19.87 37.26 13.34
CA ASP A 39 -19.99 35.88 12.90
C ASP A 39 -20.06 34.87 14.05
N GLU A 40 -19.36 35.15 15.15
CA GLU A 40 -19.41 34.35 16.36
C GLU A 40 -20.77 34.51 17.04
N PHE A 41 -21.31 35.73 17.08
CA PHE A 41 -22.65 36.02 17.58
C PHE A 41 -23.72 35.24 16.80
N SER A 42 -23.65 35.23 15.47
CA SER A 42 -24.54 34.42 14.63
C SER A 42 -24.37 32.93 14.90
N THR A 43 -23.14 32.44 15.08
CA THR A 43 -22.92 31.04 15.43
C THR A 43 -23.57 30.66 16.75
N LEU A 44 -23.46 31.50 17.77
CA LEU A 44 -24.09 31.25 19.07
C LEU A 44 -25.61 31.19 18.94
N VAL A 45 -26.23 32.22 18.36
CA VAL A 45 -27.69 32.33 18.22
C VAL A 45 -28.29 31.15 17.46
N PHE A 46 -27.75 30.82 16.29
CA PHE A 46 -28.27 29.70 15.51
C PHE A 46 -27.98 28.35 16.18
N SER A 47 -26.86 28.20 16.90
CA SER A 47 -26.59 26.95 17.65
C SER A 47 -27.49 26.80 18.88
N LEU A 48 -28.03 27.90 19.43
CA LEU A 48 -29.10 27.84 20.43
C LEU A 48 -30.46 27.48 19.82
N GLY A 49 -30.55 27.46 18.48
CA GLY A 49 -31.77 27.31 17.71
C GLY A 49 -32.67 28.54 17.76
N ASN A 50 -32.11 29.71 18.09
CA ASN A 50 -32.77 31.00 18.05
C ASN A 50 -32.57 31.69 16.68
N SER A 51 -33.23 32.82 16.46
CA SER A 51 -33.06 33.66 15.27
C SER A 51 -32.96 35.15 15.65
N PHE A 52 -32.60 35.99 14.69
CA PHE A 52 -32.58 37.45 14.86
C PHE A 52 -33.90 38.14 14.51
N GLN A 53 -34.92 37.38 14.12
CA GLN A 53 -36.12 37.94 13.51
C GLN A 53 -36.98 38.74 14.49
N ASP A 54 -36.91 38.38 15.78
CA ASP A 54 -37.62 39.08 16.85
C ASP A 54 -36.91 40.37 17.29
N VAL A 55 -35.66 40.59 16.84
CA VAL A 55 -34.92 41.81 17.14
C VAL A 55 -35.44 42.95 16.27
N PRO A 56 -36.03 44.00 16.87
CA PRO A 56 -36.59 45.06 16.07
C PRO A 56 -35.56 45.93 15.36
N LEU A 57 -35.85 46.27 14.12
CA LEU A 57 -35.04 47.17 13.29
C LEU A 57 -35.59 48.61 13.32
N ASP A 58 -34.75 49.56 12.95
CA ASP A 58 -35.09 50.98 12.72
C ASP A 58 -35.71 51.72 13.92
N ARG A 59 -35.45 51.26 15.15
CA ARG A 59 -35.85 51.94 16.39
C ARG A 59 -34.83 51.73 17.51
N ALA A 60 -34.86 52.61 18.51
CA ALA A 60 -34.10 52.40 19.74
C ALA A 60 -34.67 51.18 20.50
N ILE A 61 -33.79 50.26 20.89
CA ILE A 61 -34.14 49.06 21.66
C ILE A 61 -33.30 48.99 22.94
N ALA A 62 -33.85 48.35 23.97
CA ALA A 62 -33.14 48.10 25.20
C ALA A 62 -32.10 46.98 25.01
N PRO A 63 -30.96 47.00 25.73
CA PRO A 63 -29.92 45.96 25.62
C PRO A 63 -30.43 44.54 25.84
N GLU A 64 -31.44 44.37 26.69
CA GLU A 64 -32.04 43.08 27.01
C GLU A 64 -32.74 42.47 25.79
N ILE A 65 -33.42 43.30 24.98
CA ILE A 65 -34.06 42.89 23.74
C ILE A 65 -32.99 42.50 22.70
N LEU A 66 -31.90 43.27 22.63
CA LEU A 66 -30.79 42.98 21.72
C LEU A 66 -30.07 41.67 22.05
N LEU A 67 -29.95 41.34 23.35
CA LEU A 67 -29.25 40.15 23.83
C LEU A 67 -30.15 38.92 23.99
N GLN A 68 -31.48 39.09 23.91
CA GLN A 68 -32.45 37.99 24.03
C GLN A 68 -32.12 36.79 23.12
N PRO A 69 -31.68 36.93 21.86
CA PRO A 69 -31.35 35.77 21.01
C PRO A 69 -30.21 34.91 21.53
N LEU A 70 -29.38 35.42 22.46
CA LEU A 70 -28.30 34.66 23.11
C LEU A 70 -28.76 33.92 24.37
N GLN A 71 -30.02 34.09 24.80
CA GLN A 71 -30.53 33.38 25.96
C GLN A 71 -30.80 31.91 25.61
N PHE A 72 -30.40 31.03 26.53
CA PHE A 72 -30.61 29.60 26.35
C PHE A 72 -32.05 29.21 26.65
N ASN A 73 -32.66 28.45 25.73
CA ASN A 73 -34.00 27.91 25.85
C ASN A 73 -33.96 26.38 25.80
N VAL A 74 -34.47 25.73 26.86
CA VAL A 74 -34.45 24.27 27.02
C VAL A 74 -35.38 23.56 26.04
N ASN A 75 -36.39 24.25 25.52
CA ASN A 75 -37.38 23.67 24.61
C ASN A 75 -36.89 23.60 23.15
N THR A 76 -35.70 24.13 22.86
CA THR A 76 -35.16 24.15 21.51
C THR A 76 -34.42 22.85 21.20
N ASP A 77 -34.73 22.23 20.06
CA ASP A 77 -34.09 21.00 19.58
C ASP A 77 -33.21 21.24 18.35
N ILE A 78 -32.63 20.17 17.81
CA ILE A 78 -31.79 20.22 16.61
C ILE A 78 -32.58 20.65 15.37
N ASN A 79 -33.89 20.36 15.30
CA ASN A 79 -34.70 20.74 14.14
C ASN A 79 -34.81 22.26 14.07
N HIS A 80 -35.03 22.93 15.21
CA HIS A 80 -35.00 24.39 15.27
C HIS A 80 -33.63 24.96 14.87
N VAL A 81 -32.53 24.34 15.29
CA VAL A 81 -31.17 24.74 14.86
C VAL A 81 -31.02 24.65 13.35
N VAL A 82 -31.42 23.53 12.74
CA VAL A 82 -31.32 23.31 11.30
C VAL A 82 -32.24 24.25 10.52
N ASP A 83 -33.50 24.36 10.93
CA ASP A 83 -34.51 25.19 10.26
C ASP A 83 -34.13 26.66 10.29
N ASN A 84 -33.77 27.20 11.46
CA ASN A 84 -33.35 28.60 11.58
C ASN A 84 -32.04 28.86 10.85
N LEU A 85 -31.08 27.94 10.91
CA LEU A 85 -29.81 28.09 10.20
C LEU A 85 -30.01 28.09 8.69
N LEU A 86 -30.74 27.12 8.13
CA LEU A 86 -30.92 27.00 6.68
C LEU A 86 -31.86 28.07 6.11
N THR A 87 -32.75 28.62 6.93
CA THR A 87 -33.64 29.73 6.52
C THR A 87 -32.92 31.06 6.48
N HIS A 88 -31.97 31.30 7.39
CA HIS A 88 -31.38 32.62 7.61
C HIS A 88 -29.87 32.70 7.38
N SER A 89 -29.21 31.59 7.05
CA SER A 89 -27.77 31.51 6.83
C SER A 89 -27.44 30.54 5.70
N ASN A 90 -26.25 30.73 5.11
CA ASN A 90 -25.72 29.85 4.06
C ASN A 90 -24.72 28.81 4.61
N HIS A 91 -24.60 28.72 5.93
CA HIS A 91 -23.59 27.88 6.56
C HIS A 91 -24.10 26.44 6.74
N PRO A 92 -23.26 25.43 6.46
CA PRO A 92 -23.62 24.04 6.70
C PRO A 92 -23.86 23.70 8.18
N PRO A 93 -24.76 22.76 8.50
CA PRO A 93 -25.28 22.60 9.86
C PRO A 93 -24.39 21.83 10.84
N VAL A 94 -23.40 21.04 10.37
CA VAL A 94 -22.70 20.07 11.23
C VAL A 94 -22.10 20.70 12.48
N TYR A 95 -21.40 21.83 12.32
CA TYR A 95 -20.77 22.49 13.47
C TYR A 95 -21.80 23.12 14.42
N PHE A 96 -22.90 23.66 13.90
CA PHE A 96 -23.96 24.27 14.70
C PHE A 96 -24.70 23.23 15.55
N ILE A 97 -24.96 22.05 14.98
CA ILE A 97 -25.53 20.92 15.71
C ILE A 97 -24.59 20.45 16.83
N LEU A 98 -23.28 20.32 16.56
CA LEU A 98 -22.31 19.96 17.59
C LEU A 98 -22.21 21.02 18.68
N THR A 99 -22.26 22.30 18.30
CA THR A 99 -22.24 23.42 19.24
C THR A 99 -23.50 23.46 20.09
N HIS A 100 -24.66 23.15 19.52
CA HIS A 100 -25.93 23.03 20.25
C HIS A 100 -25.80 22.03 21.42
N TRP A 101 -25.39 20.79 21.13
CA TRP A 101 -25.19 19.77 22.16
C TRP A 101 -24.12 20.16 23.18
N TRP A 102 -23.04 20.81 22.73
CA TRP A 102 -21.97 21.24 23.61
C TRP A 102 -22.42 22.33 24.58
N MET A 103 -23.18 23.31 24.12
CA MET A 103 -23.65 24.44 24.94
C MET A 103 -24.67 24.02 25.99
N GLN A 104 -25.39 22.92 25.79
CA GLN A 104 -26.29 22.35 26.82
C GLN A 104 -25.54 22.00 28.12
N LEU A 105 -24.23 21.77 28.06
CA LEU A 105 -23.42 21.44 29.24
C LEU A 105 -23.05 22.67 30.09
N PHE A 106 -23.17 23.88 29.54
CA PHE A 106 -22.66 25.12 30.14
C PHE A 106 -23.72 26.22 30.30
N SER A 107 -24.94 25.97 29.84
CA SER A 107 -26.01 26.97 29.80
C SER A 107 -27.11 26.66 30.81
N VAL A 108 -27.69 27.71 31.38
CA VAL A 108 -28.83 27.64 32.30
C VAL A 108 -30.02 28.33 31.64
N GLU A 109 -31.23 27.80 31.86
CA GLU A 109 -32.46 28.33 31.25
C GLU A 109 -32.64 29.84 31.56
N GLY A 110 -32.87 30.63 30.51
CA GLY A 110 -33.10 32.08 30.61
C GLY A 110 -31.82 32.92 30.79
N GLU A 111 -30.66 32.31 31.01
CA GLU A 111 -29.38 33.01 31.09
C GLU A 111 -28.73 33.17 29.72
N LEU A 112 -27.81 34.15 29.61
CA LEU A 112 -27.01 34.33 28.41
C LEU A 112 -26.05 33.15 28.23
N VAL A 113 -25.84 32.76 26.98
CA VAL A 113 -24.90 31.69 26.63
C VAL A 113 -23.48 31.96 27.14
N SER A 114 -22.86 30.93 27.70
CA SER A 114 -21.47 31.00 28.15
C SER A 114 -20.51 31.09 26.96
N LEU A 115 -19.88 32.25 26.80
CA LEU A 115 -18.88 32.46 25.73
C LEU A 115 -17.67 31.54 25.89
N TRP A 116 -17.21 31.34 27.14
CA TRP A 116 -16.15 30.39 27.45
C TRP A 116 -16.56 28.97 27.02
N GLY A 117 -17.78 28.55 27.39
CA GLY A 117 -18.34 27.26 27.03
C GLY A 117 -18.37 27.05 25.53
N ALA A 118 -18.89 28.01 24.77
CA ALA A 118 -18.94 27.93 23.31
C ALA A 118 -17.56 27.87 22.64
N ARG A 119 -16.63 28.74 23.05
CA ARG A 119 -15.26 28.77 22.50
C ARG A 119 -14.46 27.52 22.87
N SER A 120 -14.74 26.89 24.01
CA SER A 120 -14.02 25.70 24.46
C SER A 120 -14.14 24.51 23.49
N LEU A 121 -15.25 24.40 22.74
CA LEU A 121 -15.41 23.38 21.70
C LEU A 121 -14.37 23.56 20.57
N SER A 122 -14.22 24.80 20.08
CA SER A 122 -13.20 25.15 19.10
C SER A 122 -11.79 24.91 19.62
N VAL A 123 -11.54 25.19 20.91
CA VAL A 123 -10.27 24.90 21.58
C VAL A 123 -9.97 23.41 21.55
N ILE A 124 -10.94 22.55 21.89
CA ILE A 124 -10.77 21.09 21.88
C ILE A 124 -10.36 20.61 20.49
N PHE A 125 -11.06 21.02 19.43
CA PHE A 125 -10.68 20.67 18.07
C PHE A 125 -9.31 21.23 17.67
N GLY A 126 -9.02 22.47 18.08
CA GLY A 126 -7.72 23.10 17.88
C GLY A 126 -6.58 22.36 18.58
N VAL A 127 -6.80 21.83 19.77
CA VAL A 127 -5.82 21.02 20.52
C VAL A 127 -5.66 19.63 19.89
N ILE A 128 -6.75 18.98 19.48
CA ILE A 128 -6.71 17.69 18.74
C ILE A 128 -5.95 17.83 17.42
N SER A 129 -5.96 19.02 16.81
CA SER A 129 -5.22 19.26 15.56
C SER A 129 -3.70 19.06 15.72
N ILE A 130 -3.15 19.18 16.94
CA ILE A 130 -1.71 19.01 17.22
C ILE A 130 -1.24 17.55 17.03
N PRO A 131 -1.81 16.55 17.72
CA PRO A 131 -1.48 15.15 17.44
C PRO A 131 -1.93 14.72 16.03
N ALA A 132 -3.01 15.29 15.50
CA ALA A 132 -3.47 14.98 14.14
C ALA A 132 -2.43 15.39 13.07
N ILE A 133 -1.93 16.62 13.13
CA ILE A 133 -0.92 17.11 12.17
C ILE A 133 0.42 16.39 12.35
N TYR A 134 0.80 16.05 13.60
CA TYR A 134 1.93 15.15 13.86
C TYR A 134 1.76 13.81 13.13
N GLY A 135 0.57 13.22 13.24
CA GLY A 135 0.19 11.96 12.61
C GLY A 135 0.30 12.03 11.09
N LEU A 136 -0.29 13.07 10.48
CA LEU A 136 -0.22 13.30 9.03
C LEU A 136 1.21 13.49 8.54
N ALA A 137 1.99 14.36 9.19
CA ALA A 137 3.37 14.63 8.81
C ALA A 137 4.26 13.39 8.96
N ARG A 138 4.10 12.63 10.05
CA ARG A 138 4.78 11.34 10.23
C ARG A 138 4.34 10.34 9.16
N LEU A 139 3.05 10.31 8.85
CA LEU A 139 2.50 9.45 7.81
C LEU A 139 3.19 9.81 6.50
N ALA A 140 3.06 11.04 5.98
CA ALA A 140 3.58 11.49 4.69
C ALA A 140 5.10 11.33 4.54
N PHE A 141 5.89 11.76 5.53
CA PHE A 141 7.35 11.83 5.40
C PHE A 141 8.10 10.64 6.02
N HIS A 142 7.40 9.69 6.63
CA HIS A 142 8.00 8.59 7.41
C HIS A 142 8.98 9.07 8.51
N SER A 143 8.83 10.31 8.97
CA SER A 143 9.79 10.96 9.86
C SER A 143 9.09 11.50 11.10
N ARG A 144 9.51 11.01 12.27
CA ARG A 144 9.03 11.53 13.57
C ARG A 144 9.46 12.97 13.79
N LEU A 145 10.65 13.33 13.31
CA LEU A 145 11.19 14.69 13.40
C LEU A 145 10.30 15.68 12.64
N VAL A 146 9.89 15.35 11.41
CA VAL A 146 8.97 16.20 10.63
C VAL A 146 7.61 16.29 11.32
N GLY A 147 7.12 15.19 11.90
CA GLY A 147 5.94 15.18 12.76
C GLY A 147 6.05 16.17 13.93
N GLN A 148 7.16 16.16 14.66
CA GLN A 148 7.37 17.07 15.79
C GLN A 148 7.43 18.54 15.36
N PHE A 149 8.08 18.83 14.23
CA PHE A 149 8.10 20.21 13.69
C PHE A 149 6.69 20.66 13.30
N ALA A 150 5.91 19.81 12.63
CA ALA A 150 4.53 20.13 12.27
C ALA A 150 3.67 20.38 13.53
N ALA A 151 3.81 19.54 14.56
CA ALA A 151 3.13 19.71 15.85
C ALA A 151 3.53 21.02 16.55
N ALA A 152 4.83 21.32 16.61
CA ALA A 152 5.34 22.53 17.22
C ALA A 152 4.83 23.79 16.51
N ILE A 153 4.90 23.83 15.17
CA ILE A 153 4.39 24.94 14.37
C ILE A 153 2.88 25.13 14.59
N MET A 154 2.10 24.05 14.59
CA MET A 154 0.65 24.15 14.85
C MET A 154 0.35 24.57 16.30
N ALA A 155 1.14 24.12 17.27
CA ALA A 155 0.94 24.42 18.68
C ALA A 155 1.04 25.92 18.97
N VAL A 156 2.03 26.59 18.36
CA VAL A 156 2.33 28.01 18.58
C VAL A 156 1.88 28.94 17.44
N SER A 157 1.18 28.42 16.43
CA SER A 157 0.69 29.21 15.30
C SER A 157 -0.28 30.31 15.76
N PRO A 158 0.00 31.61 15.53
CA PRO A 158 -0.90 32.69 15.92
C PRO A 158 -2.30 32.55 15.30
N TYR A 159 -2.37 32.16 14.02
CA TYR A 159 -3.65 31.89 13.36
C TYR A 159 -4.37 30.67 13.94
N GLY A 160 -3.63 29.60 14.28
CA GLY A 160 -4.21 28.41 14.91
C GLY A 160 -4.74 28.68 16.32
N ILE A 161 -4.11 29.59 17.07
CA ILE A 161 -4.59 30.05 18.37
C ILE A 161 -5.82 30.94 18.19
N TYR A 162 -5.74 31.93 17.29
CA TYR A 162 -6.85 32.84 16.98
C TYR A 162 -8.12 32.08 16.61
N LEU A 163 -8.05 31.16 15.64
CA LEU A 163 -9.21 30.38 15.20
C LEU A 163 -9.75 29.44 16.28
N ALA A 164 -8.90 28.96 17.19
CA ALA A 164 -9.32 28.12 18.31
C ALA A 164 -10.03 28.90 19.42
N GLN A 165 -9.81 30.22 19.50
CA GLN A 165 -10.43 31.11 20.48
C GLN A 165 -11.72 31.75 19.98
N GLU A 166 -12.23 31.33 18.83
CA GLU A 166 -13.54 31.76 18.32
C GLU A 166 -14.49 30.56 18.31
N ALA A 167 -15.73 30.75 18.75
CA ALA A 167 -16.79 29.75 18.67
C ALA A 167 -17.27 29.60 17.21
N ARG A 168 -16.41 29.02 16.38
CA ARG A 168 -16.55 28.91 14.92
C ARG A 168 -16.03 27.56 14.42
N HIS A 169 -16.52 27.16 13.26
CA HIS A 169 -16.29 25.84 12.65
C HIS A 169 -14.87 25.60 12.10
N TYR A 170 -13.98 26.59 12.13
CA TYR A 170 -12.68 26.53 11.45
C TYR A 170 -11.75 25.44 12.00
N THR A 171 -11.66 25.25 13.32
CA THR A 171 -10.78 24.21 13.90
C THR A 171 -11.27 22.80 13.60
N LEU A 172 -12.59 22.60 13.51
CA LEU A 172 -13.18 21.34 13.03
C LEU A 172 -12.88 21.11 11.55
N ALA A 173 -12.99 22.15 10.71
CA ALA A 173 -12.62 22.05 9.29
C ALA A 173 -11.13 21.68 9.11
N ILE A 174 -10.23 22.24 9.92
CA ILE A 174 -8.80 21.87 9.92
C ILE A 174 -8.61 20.37 10.19
N LEU A 175 -9.35 19.80 11.15
CA LEU A 175 -9.28 18.35 11.42
C LEU A 175 -9.74 17.51 10.23
N PHE A 176 -10.82 17.91 9.56
CA PHE A 176 -11.26 17.21 8.34
C PHE A 176 -10.24 17.33 7.21
N VAL A 177 -9.55 18.47 7.07
CA VAL A 177 -8.48 18.64 6.07
C VAL A 177 -7.31 17.70 6.38
N ILE A 178 -6.89 17.64 7.65
CA ILE A 178 -5.82 16.72 8.08
C ILE A 178 -6.21 15.25 7.83
N ALA A 179 -7.44 14.88 8.16
CA ALA A 179 -7.95 13.52 7.95
C ALA A 179 -8.03 13.18 6.45
N SER A 180 -8.50 14.11 5.61
CA SER A 180 -8.55 13.93 4.16
C SER A 180 -7.16 13.76 3.56
N PHE A 181 -6.20 14.58 4.00
CA PHE A 181 -4.80 14.45 3.57
C PHE A 181 -4.14 13.15 4.04
N CYS A 182 -4.55 12.59 5.19
CA CYS A 182 -4.12 11.27 5.60
C CYS A 182 -4.59 10.21 4.61
N CYS A 183 -5.87 10.24 4.22
CA CYS A 183 -6.44 9.35 3.22
C CYS A 183 -5.77 9.54 1.86
N LEU A 184 -5.58 10.78 1.38
CA LEU A 184 -4.84 11.08 0.15
C LEU A 184 -3.44 10.47 0.18
N THR A 185 -2.70 10.65 1.28
CA THR A 185 -1.34 10.13 1.43
C THR A 185 -1.31 8.60 1.33
N ILE A 186 -2.29 7.92 1.93
CA ILE A 186 -2.44 6.46 1.81
C ILE A 186 -2.79 6.08 0.37
N SER A 187 -3.71 6.81 -0.27
CA SER A 187 -4.12 6.57 -1.65
C SER A 187 -2.96 6.71 -2.64
N ILE A 188 -2.13 7.73 -2.50
CA ILE A 188 -0.94 7.94 -3.32
C ILE A 188 0.04 6.75 -3.17
N ARG A 189 0.20 6.20 -1.97
CA ARG A 189 1.08 5.03 -1.76
C ARG A 189 0.57 3.78 -2.45
N HIS A 190 -0.73 3.50 -2.32
CA HIS A 190 -1.34 2.35 -2.99
C HIS A 190 -1.24 2.50 -4.51
N PHE A 191 -1.46 3.71 -5.03
CA PHE A 191 -1.31 4.03 -6.45
C PHE A 191 0.12 3.74 -6.94
N GLN A 192 1.13 4.28 -6.24
CA GLN A 192 2.55 4.07 -6.57
C GLN A 192 3.01 2.61 -6.48
N GLN A 193 2.40 1.83 -5.58
CA GLN A 193 2.68 0.40 -5.41
C GLN A 193 1.85 -0.48 -6.36
N VAL A 194 1.02 0.11 -7.23
CA VAL A 194 0.12 -0.60 -8.16
C VAL A 194 -0.81 -1.57 -7.41
N GLN A 195 -1.27 -1.14 -6.23
CA GLN A 195 -2.21 -1.88 -5.39
C GLN A 195 -3.58 -1.21 -5.41
N SER A 196 -4.64 -2.00 -5.24
CA SER A 196 -5.98 -1.44 -5.03
C SER A 196 -6.05 -0.70 -3.69
N LEU A 197 -6.80 0.40 -3.66
CA LEU A 197 -7.10 1.11 -2.43
C LEU A 197 -8.04 0.25 -1.56
N PRO A 198 -7.76 0.06 -0.26
CA PRO A 198 -8.67 -0.64 0.62
C PRO A 198 -10.04 0.06 0.67
N MET A 199 -11.13 -0.70 0.51
CA MET A 199 -12.49 -0.14 0.48
C MET A 199 -12.81 0.66 1.74
N PHE A 200 -12.30 0.23 2.90
CA PHE A 200 -12.46 0.94 4.16
C PHE A 200 -11.80 2.34 4.14
N THR A 201 -10.62 2.47 3.54
CA THR A 201 -9.94 3.77 3.40
C THR A 201 -10.72 4.69 2.46
N ALA A 202 -11.22 4.14 1.34
CA ALA A 202 -12.08 4.89 0.42
C ALA A 202 -13.37 5.37 1.12
N PHE A 203 -14.01 4.51 1.90
CA PHE A 203 -15.21 4.84 2.66
C PHE A 203 -14.94 5.96 3.69
N ILE A 204 -13.89 5.84 4.51
CA ILE A 204 -13.49 6.89 5.45
C ILE A 204 -13.25 8.20 4.72
N TRP A 205 -12.55 8.16 3.58
CA TRP A 205 -12.22 9.36 2.83
C TRP A 205 -13.48 10.05 2.31
N VAL A 206 -14.46 9.30 1.79
CA VAL A 206 -15.76 9.86 1.39
C VAL A 206 -16.47 10.50 2.58
N VAL A 207 -16.55 9.81 3.72
CA VAL A 207 -17.22 10.34 4.92
C VAL A 207 -16.55 11.62 5.42
N VAL A 208 -15.22 11.62 5.53
CA VAL A 208 -14.43 12.79 5.98
C VAL A 208 -14.65 13.98 5.06
N ASN A 209 -14.63 13.78 3.74
CA ASN A 209 -14.83 14.87 2.78
C ASN A 209 -16.27 15.39 2.80
N SER A 210 -17.26 14.50 2.88
CA SER A 210 -18.67 14.88 3.01
C SER A 210 -18.91 15.70 4.28
N LEU A 211 -18.37 15.27 5.42
CA LEU A 211 -18.46 16.01 6.67
C LEU A 211 -17.67 17.33 6.62
N GLY A 212 -16.53 17.36 5.93
CA GLY A 212 -15.75 18.57 5.68
C GLY A 212 -16.57 19.64 4.93
N ILE A 213 -17.22 19.25 3.82
CA ILE A 213 -18.13 20.13 3.07
C ILE A 213 -19.31 20.55 3.94
N ALA A 214 -19.90 19.61 4.67
CA ALA A 214 -21.02 19.86 5.58
C ALA A 214 -20.63 20.63 6.86
N THR A 215 -19.35 20.96 7.03
CA THR A 215 -18.83 21.87 8.06
C THR A 215 -18.50 23.23 7.46
N HIS A 216 -17.89 23.26 6.29
CA HIS A 216 -17.59 24.49 5.56
C HIS A 216 -17.56 24.25 4.05
N TYR A 217 -18.34 25.01 3.29
CA TYR A 217 -18.37 24.88 1.82
C TYR A 217 -17.00 25.11 1.14
N PHE A 218 -16.11 25.95 1.70
CA PHE A 218 -14.74 26.14 1.20
C PHE A 218 -13.85 24.90 1.33
N PHE A 219 -14.27 23.88 2.06
CA PHE A 219 -13.61 22.59 2.05
C PHE A 219 -13.51 21.98 0.63
N THR A 220 -14.40 22.39 -0.28
CA THR A 220 -14.32 22.05 -1.71
C THR A 220 -12.97 22.44 -2.34
N LEU A 221 -12.33 23.52 -1.87
CA LEU A 221 -10.99 23.91 -2.35
C LEU A 221 -9.93 22.85 -2.02
N THR A 222 -10.05 22.21 -0.85
CA THR A 222 -9.20 21.07 -0.47
C THR A 222 -9.38 19.92 -1.46
N LEU A 223 -10.62 19.56 -1.77
CA LEU A 223 -10.92 18.51 -2.76
C LEU A 223 -10.37 18.83 -4.15
N CYS A 224 -10.49 20.08 -4.60
CA CYS A 224 -9.88 20.51 -5.86
C CYS A 224 -8.36 20.32 -5.85
N ALA A 225 -7.69 20.67 -4.76
CA ALA A 225 -6.24 20.48 -4.63
C ALA A 225 -5.86 18.98 -4.65
N GLU A 226 -6.60 18.13 -3.93
CA GLU A 226 -6.39 16.68 -3.93
C GLU A 226 -6.56 16.08 -5.33
N ALA A 227 -7.62 16.48 -6.04
CA ALA A 227 -7.88 16.06 -7.41
C ALA A 227 -6.75 16.50 -8.36
N MET A 228 -6.28 17.75 -8.25
CA MET A 228 -5.15 18.24 -9.04
C MET A 228 -3.88 17.42 -8.81
N VAL A 229 -3.58 17.06 -7.56
CA VAL A 229 -2.42 16.22 -7.22
C VAL A 229 -2.55 14.84 -7.86
N LEU A 230 -3.71 14.18 -7.74
CA LEU A 230 -3.94 12.85 -8.29
C LEU A 230 -3.90 12.82 -9.82
N ILE A 231 -4.51 13.80 -10.47
CA ILE A 231 -4.46 13.96 -11.93
C ILE A 231 -3.01 14.16 -12.39
N SER A 232 -2.26 15.01 -11.70
CA SER A 232 -0.84 15.27 -12.02
C SER A 232 0.01 14.01 -11.86
N LEU A 233 -0.21 13.23 -10.80
CA LEU A 233 0.47 11.96 -10.56
C LEU A 233 0.10 10.91 -11.62
N PHE A 234 -1.16 10.81 -12.00
CA PHE A 234 -1.62 9.91 -13.05
C PHE A 234 -0.91 10.16 -14.37
N PHE A 235 -0.86 11.43 -14.82
CA PHE A 235 -0.15 11.78 -16.06
C PHE A 235 1.36 11.53 -15.97
N PHE A 236 1.98 11.81 -14.81
CA PHE A 236 3.40 11.58 -14.61
C PHE A 236 3.78 10.09 -14.63
N GLU A 237 2.99 9.24 -13.97
CA GLU A 237 3.20 7.79 -13.95
C GLU A 237 2.92 7.14 -15.29
N GLU A 238 1.88 7.57 -16.00
CA GLU A 238 1.59 7.12 -17.36
C GLU A 238 2.74 7.46 -18.32
N GLY A 239 3.32 8.66 -18.20
CA GLY A 239 4.52 9.06 -18.93
C GLY A 239 5.73 8.16 -18.63
N ARG A 240 5.94 7.81 -17.34
CA ARG A 240 7.01 6.88 -16.94
C ARG A 240 6.79 5.47 -17.48
N ARG A 241 5.56 4.94 -17.43
CA ARG A 241 5.20 3.60 -17.96
C ARG A 241 5.44 3.53 -19.45
N LYS A 242 4.97 4.51 -20.22
CA LYS A 242 5.21 4.59 -21.68
C LYS A 242 6.70 4.63 -22.02
N LYS A 243 7.50 5.40 -21.27
CA LYS A 243 8.97 5.45 -21.46
C LYS A 243 9.63 4.11 -21.20
N GLN A 244 9.28 3.43 -20.09
CA GLN A 244 9.80 2.10 -19.77
C GLN A 244 9.38 1.04 -20.78
N GLU A 245 8.13 1.07 -21.28
CA GLU A 245 7.67 0.19 -22.34
C GLU A 245 8.41 0.44 -23.66
N GLY A 246 8.66 1.70 -24.00
CA GLY A 246 9.46 2.08 -25.17
C GLY A 246 10.90 1.59 -25.09
N GLU A 247 11.57 1.73 -23.94
CA GLU A 247 12.91 1.20 -23.69
C GLU A 247 12.93 -0.34 -23.72
N ARG A 248 11.91 -0.99 -23.14
CA ARG A 248 11.76 -2.46 -23.17
C ARG A 248 11.57 -2.97 -24.60
N LYS A 249 10.74 -2.30 -25.41
CA LYS A 249 10.57 -2.61 -26.85
C LYS A 249 11.88 -2.45 -27.60
N LYS A 250 12.60 -1.31 -27.44
CA LYS A 250 13.93 -1.11 -28.06
C LYS A 250 14.94 -2.19 -27.68
N LEU A 251 14.96 -2.61 -26.41
CA LEU A 251 15.81 -3.72 -25.94
C LEU A 251 15.41 -5.06 -26.57
N MET A 252 14.11 -5.35 -26.69
CA MET A 252 13.62 -6.55 -27.35
C MET A 252 13.95 -6.55 -28.85
N ASP A 253 13.79 -5.42 -29.53
CA ASP A 253 14.10 -5.27 -30.96
C ASP A 253 15.60 -5.38 -31.22
N THR A 254 16.43 -4.82 -30.34
CA THR A 254 17.90 -4.96 -30.42
C THR A 254 18.32 -6.41 -30.18
N GLN A 255 17.71 -7.11 -29.21
CA GLN A 255 17.98 -8.53 -28.98
C GLN A 255 17.47 -9.41 -30.13
N ASN A 256 16.33 -9.08 -30.73
CA ASN A 256 15.79 -9.81 -31.87
C ASN A 256 16.64 -9.57 -33.13
N SER A 257 17.05 -8.34 -33.43
CA SER A 257 17.99 -8.01 -34.51
C SER A 257 19.35 -8.71 -34.32
N SER A 258 19.87 -8.74 -33.09
CA SER A 258 21.07 -9.51 -32.72
C SER A 258 20.91 -11.01 -32.96
N LYS A 259 19.77 -11.61 -32.60
CA LYS A 259 19.48 -13.03 -32.83
C LYS A 259 19.27 -13.33 -34.31
N GLU A 260 18.62 -12.44 -35.05
CA GLU A 260 18.38 -12.53 -36.49
C GLU A 260 19.70 -12.47 -37.26
N GLY A 261 20.58 -11.51 -36.93
CA GLY A 261 21.93 -11.41 -37.50
C GLY A 261 22.80 -12.62 -37.17
N ARG A 262 22.69 -13.18 -35.95
CA ARG A 262 23.36 -14.42 -35.57
C ARG A 262 22.79 -15.64 -36.29
N ARG A 263 21.47 -15.71 -36.48
CA ARG A 263 20.79 -16.75 -37.29
C ARG A 263 21.22 -16.70 -38.75
N LYS A 264 21.28 -15.51 -39.36
CA LYS A 264 21.75 -15.34 -40.75
C LYS A 264 23.22 -15.71 -40.92
N LYS A 265 24.06 -15.44 -39.91
CA LYS A 265 25.47 -15.87 -39.89
C LYS A 265 25.60 -17.39 -39.73
N GLU A 266 24.82 -18.00 -38.84
CA GLU A 266 24.76 -19.45 -38.64
C GLU A 266 24.12 -20.19 -39.86
N GLU A 267 23.17 -19.57 -40.57
CA GLU A 267 22.61 -20.09 -41.84
C GLU A 267 23.59 -19.93 -43.02
N GLY A 268 24.34 -18.83 -43.08
CA GLY A 268 25.41 -18.64 -44.07
C GLY A 268 26.56 -19.63 -43.87
N GLU A 269 26.90 -19.95 -42.62
CA GLU A 269 27.88 -21.00 -42.28
C GLU A 269 27.30 -22.42 -42.49
N ARG A 270 26.01 -22.65 -42.20
CA ARG A 270 25.32 -23.94 -42.51
C ARG A 270 25.18 -24.19 -44.01
N LYS A 271 24.97 -23.16 -44.84
CA LYS A 271 24.95 -23.33 -46.31
C LYS A 271 26.32 -23.72 -46.90
N LYS A 272 27.42 -23.58 -46.14
CA LYS A 272 28.74 -24.11 -46.50
C LYS A 272 29.01 -25.53 -45.99
N LEU A 273 28.09 -26.14 -45.24
CA LEU A 273 28.24 -27.50 -44.69
C LEU A 273 26.93 -28.29 -44.86
N MET A 274 26.83 -28.95 -46.02
CA MET A 274 26.11 -30.20 -46.30
C MET A 274 24.57 -30.20 -46.31
N GLY A 275 24.07 -30.63 -47.47
CA GLY A 275 23.14 -31.75 -47.69
C GLY A 275 22.38 -32.39 -46.52
N ASN A 276 21.11 -32.65 -46.84
CA ASN A 276 20.15 -33.60 -46.26
C ASN A 276 19.61 -33.37 -44.83
N GLN A 277 18.29 -33.50 -44.77
CA GLN A 277 17.42 -33.48 -43.59
C GLN A 277 17.87 -34.47 -42.50
N THR A 278 17.49 -34.21 -41.24
CA THR A 278 17.31 -35.32 -40.28
C THR A 278 16.25 -35.04 -39.22
N PHE A 279 15.30 -35.98 -39.17
CA PHE A 279 14.38 -36.26 -38.07
C PHE A 279 15.10 -37.22 -37.11
N THR A 280 15.18 -36.96 -35.80
CA THR A 280 15.88 -37.87 -34.86
C THR A 280 14.94 -38.57 -33.90
N LYS A 281 14.70 -39.87 -34.14
CA LYS A 281 14.47 -40.90 -33.10
C LYS A 281 15.82 -41.57 -32.85
N GLU A 282 16.30 -41.66 -31.61
CA GLU A 282 17.61 -42.27 -31.36
C GLU A 282 17.61 -43.24 -30.16
N GLY A 283 18.19 -44.42 -30.40
CA GLY A 283 18.49 -45.46 -29.43
C GLY A 283 20.00 -45.77 -29.38
N ARG A 284 20.43 -46.25 -28.21
CA ARG A 284 21.58 -47.15 -27.93
C ARG A 284 23.02 -46.70 -28.31
N ARG A 285 23.68 -45.95 -27.42
CA ARG A 285 25.05 -46.16 -26.84
C ARG A 285 25.43 -44.92 -25.99
N LYS A 286 26.40 -45.07 -25.07
CA LYS A 286 26.89 -43.97 -24.19
C LYS A 286 27.31 -42.77 -25.04
N LYS A 287 26.81 -41.59 -24.71
CA LYS A 287 26.96 -40.35 -25.48
C LYS A 287 27.15 -39.22 -24.45
N GLU A 288 28.30 -38.55 -24.49
CA GLU A 288 28.52 -37.28 -23.79
C GLU A 288 27.83 -36.18 -24.60
N GLU A 289 26.82 -35.53 -24.02
CA GLU A 289 26.04 -34.48 -24.70
C GLU A 289 25.97 -33.22 -23.82
N GLY A 290 26.60 -32.14 -24.27
CA GLY A 290 26.39 -30.79 -23.74
C GLY A 290 25.23 -30.09 -24.43
N GLU A 291 24.17 -29.72 -23.71
CA GLU A 291 23.02 -28.99 -24.26
C GLU A 291 22.82 -27.62 -23.58
N ARG A 292 22.95 -26.53 -24.35
CA ARG A 292 22.57 -25.16 -23.92
C ARG A 292 21.33 -24.70 -24.67
N LYS A 293 20.23 -24.44 -23.95
CA LYS A 293 18.95 -23.99 -24.54
C LYS A 293 18.50 -22.66 -23.93
N LYS A 294 18.22 -21.67 -24.78
CA LYS A 294 17.60 -20.38 -24.44
C LYS A 294 16.34 -20.22 -25.28
N LEU A 295 15.16 -20.23 -24.66
CA LEU A 295 13.87 -20.16 -25.35
C LEU A 295 13.03 -19.05 -24.72
N MET A 296 12.30 -18.31 -25.55
CA MET A 296 11.26 -17.35 -25.13
C MET A 296 10.00 -17.62 -25.94
N GLY A 297 8.83 -17.69 -25.30
CA GLY A 297 7.53 -17.70 -25.98
C GLY A 297 7.17 -18.95 -26.78
N ASN A 298 7.53 -20.17 -26.34
CA ASN A 298 7.22 -21.42 -27.06
C ASN A 298 6.80 -22.58 -26.14
N GLN A 299 5.99 -23.50 -26.68
CA GLN A 299 5.71 -24.81 -26.08
C GLN A 299 6.74 -25.85 -26.56
N THR A 300 7.32 -26.65 -25.65
CA THR A 300 8.30 -27.69 -26.02
C THR A 300 8.00 -29.03 -25.36
N PHE A 301 7.87 -30.09 -26.17
CA PHE A 301 7.69 -31.47 -25.72
C PHE A 301 8.92 -32.34 -26.04
N THR A 302 9.47 -33.04 -25.05
CA THR A 302 10.61 -33.94 -25.24
C THR A 302 10.35 -35.34 -24.65
N LYS A 303 10.61 -36.41 -25.42
CA LYS A 303 10.50 -37.81 -24.97
C LYS A 303 11.82 -38.54 -25.20
N GLU A 304 12.45 -39.03 -24.14
CA GLU A 304 13.75 -39.72 -24.21
C GLU A 304 13.60 -41.27 -24.14
N GLY A 305 14.50 -42.00 -24.83
CA GLY A 305 14.57 -43.47 -24.89
C GLY A 305 15.42 -44.15 -23.79
N ARG A 306 15.85 -45.40 -23.99
CA ARG A 306 16.64 -46.20 -23.02
C ARG A 306 18.17 -46.03 -23.18
N GLY A 307 18.92 -45.93 -22.07
CA GLY A 307 20.40 -45.95 -22.04
C GLY A 307 21.03 -45.14 -20.89
N ASN A 308 22.28 -45.47 -20.50
CA ASN A 308 23.04 -44.72 -19.49
C ASN A 308 23.71 -43.49 -20.12
N LYS A 309 23.74 -42.35 -19.43
CA LYS A 309 24.24 -41.07 -19.98
C LYS A 309 24.90 -40.17 -18.94
N GLU A 310 25.86 -39.39 -19.40
CA GLU A 310 26.46 -38.26 -18.69
C GLU A 310 26.14 -36.97 -19.45
N LYS A 311 25.63 -35.95 -18.76
CA LYS A 311 25.11 -34.73 -19.41
C LYS A 311 25.34 -33.47 -18.60
N GLU A 312 25.79 -32.41 -19.28
CA GLU A 312 25.76 -31.06 -18.74
C GLU A 312 24.65 -30.24 -19.42
N ARG A 313 23.72 -29.67 -18.63
CA ARG A 313 22.56 -28.94 -19.15
C ARG A 313 22.38 -27.57 -18.50
N ARG A 314 22.38 -26.53 -19.33
CA ARG A 314 22.04 -25.16 -18.93
C ARG A 314 20.80 -24.65 -19.67
N LYS A 315 19.75 -24.33 -18.92
CA LYS A 315 18.48 -23.80 -19.44
C LYS A 315 18.16 -22.43 -18.85
N ASN A 316 17.92 -21.46 -19.73
CA ASN A 316 17.35 -20.16 -19.38
C ASN A 316 16.02 -20.01 -20.16
N LEU A 317 14.90 -20.00 -19.45
CA LEU A 317 13.57 -19.95 -20.06
C LEU A 317 12.74 -18.80 -19.46
N MET A 318 11.97 -18.14 -20.32
CA MET A 318 11.04 -17.07 -19.95
C MET A 318 9.76 -17.20 -20.77
N ASP A 319 8.59 -17.07 -20.14
CA ASP A 319 7.28 -17.18 -20.81
C ASP A 319 7.12 -18.50 -21.60
N THR A 320 7.34 -19.65 -20.93
CA THR A 320 7.29 -20.96 -21.61
C THR A 320 6.53 -22.03 -20.85
N GLN A 321 5.90 -22.92 -21.63
CA GLN A 321 5.35 -24.18 -21.14
C GLN A 321 6.19 -25.36 -21.64
N THR A 322 6.72 -26.18 -20.73
CA THR A 322 7.54 -27.34 -21.12
C THR A 322 7.04 -28.63 -20.51
N SER A 323 7.04 -29.70 -21.31
CA SER A 323 6.74 -31.06 -20.83
C SER A 323 7.81 -32.05 -21.27
N SER A 324 8.31 -32.85 -20.33
CA SER A 324 9.33 -33.87 -20.61
C SER A 324 8.97 -35.23 -20.02
N LYS A 325 9.17 -36.31 -20.79
CA LYS A 325 9.07 -37.69 -20.32
C LYS A 325 10.41 -38.42 -20.55
N GLU A 326 11.00 -38.95 -19.49
CA GLU A 326 12.27 -39.68 -19.56
C GLU A 326 12.09 -41.21 -19.57
N GLY A 327 13.03 -41.92 -20.20
CA GLY A 327 13.06 -43.38 -20.35
C GLY A 327 13.85 -44.12 -19.25
N ARG A 328 14.42 -45.31 -19.56
CA ARG A 328 15.11 -46.20 -18.59
C ARG A 328 16.64 -46.16 -18.74
N GLY A 329 17.39 -45.95 -17.66
CA GLY A 329 18.87 -45.94 -17.63
C GLY A 329 19.46 -45.12 -16.48
N ASN A 330 20.73 -45.35 -16.13
CA ASN A 330 21.46 -44.62 -15.09
C ASN A 330 22.01 -43.29 -15.64
N LYS A 331 22.05 -42.24 -14.83
CA LYS A 331 22.45 -40.89 -15.28
C LYS A 331 23.35 -40.18 -14.28
N GLU A 332 24.32 -39.46 -14.81
CA GLU A 332 25.08 -38.43 -14.09
C GLU A 332 24.84 -37.09 -14.80
N GLU A 333 24.38 -36.07 -14.06
CA GLU A 333 23.91 -34.84 -14.69
C GLU A 333 24.19 -33.57 -13.86
N GLU A 334 24.85 -32.59 -14.46
CA GLU A 334 24.94 -31.23 -13.89
C GLU A 334 23.87 -30.34 -14.54
N ARG A 335 22.93 -29.82 -13.73
CA ARG A 335 21.83 -28.96 -14.21
C ARG A 335 21.87 -27.56 -13.61
N ARG A 336 21.90 -26.55 -14.49
CA ARG A 336 21.66 -25.13 -14.13
C ARG A 336 20.39 -24.63 -14.82
N LYS A 337 19.40 -24.19 -14.03
CA LYS A 337 18.13 -23.66 -14.54
C LYS A 337 17.83 -22.27 -13.98
N ASN A 338 17.59 -21.31 -14.87
CA ASN A 338 17.01 -20.01 -14.55
C ASN A 338 15.66 -19.90 -15.27
N LEU A 339 14.55 -19.85 -14.53
CA LEU A 339 13.20 -19.80 -15.10
C LEU A 339 12.44 -18.61 -14.51
N MET A 340 11.70 -17.91 -15.36
CA MET A 340 10.81 -16.79 -15.01
C MET A 340 9.51 -16.94 -15.81
N ASP A 341 8.35 -16.81 -15.17
CA ASP A 341 7.04 -16.92 -15.85
C ASP A 341 6.89 -18.24 -16.64
N THR A 342 7.13 -19.37 -15.98
CA THR A 342 7.11 -20.69 -16.65
C THR A 342 6.23 -21.72 -15.98
N GLN A 343 5.60 -22.56 -16.80
CA GLN A 343 4.95 -23.79 -16.35
C GLN A 343 5.75 -25.00 -16.85
N THR A 344 6.17 -25.87 -15.93
CA THR A 344 6.98 -27.04 -16.29
C THR A 344 6.37 -28.33 -15.74
N SER A 345 6.29 -29.36 -16.58
CA SER A 345 5.89 -30.70 -16.19
C SER A 345 6.95 -31.74 -16.58
N SER A 346 7.34 -32.60 -15.64
CA SER A 346 8.31 -33.67 -15.94
C SER A 346 7.89 -35.01 -15.34
N LYS A 347 8.04 -36.09 -16.11
CA LYS A 347 7.91 -37.47 -15.62
C LYS A 347 9.24 -38.20 -15.84
N GLU A 348 9.85 -38.66 -14.75
CA GLU A 348 11.09 -39.42 -14.78
C GLU A 348 10.81 -40.93 -14.93
N GLY A 349 11.75 -41.65 -15.54
CA GLY A 349 11.67 -43.10 -15.77
C GLY A 349 12.45 -43.93 -14.74
N ARG A 350 13.01 -45.09 -15.11
CA ARG A 350 13.64 -46.05 -14.16
C ARG A 350 15.17 -46.09 -14.30
N GLY A 351 15.92 -45.92 -13.22
CA GLY A 351 17.40 -45.97 -13.17
C GLY A 351 18.00 -45.19 -12.00
N ASN A 352 19.28 -45.41 -11.69
CA ASN A 352 20.00 -44.69 -10.62
C ASN A 352 20.52 -43.34 -11.13
N LYS A 353 20.57 -42.32 -10.27
CA LYS A 353 20.94 -40.97 -10.69
C LYS A 353 21.83 -40.24 -9.68
N GLU A 354 22.87 -39.61 -10.19
CA GLU A 354 23.68 -38.64 -9.48
C GLU A 354 23.49 -37.25 -10.14
N GLU A 355 23.11 -36.24 -9.36
CA GLU A 355 22.74 -34.94 -9.93
C GLU A 355 23.17 -33.74 -9.07
N ALA A 356 23.93 -32.82 -9.66
CA ALA A 356 24.21 -31.52 -9.06
C ALA A 356 23.28 -30.46 -9.69
N ARG A 357 22.42 -29.85 -8.87
CA ARG A 357 21.40 -28.89 -9.33
C ARG A 357 21.57 -27.49 -8.74
N ARG A 358 21.61 -26.48 -9.61
CA ARG A 358 21.38 -25.07 -9.26
C ARG A 358 20.13 -24.54 -9.96
N LYS A 359 19.16 -24.06 -9.17
CA LYS A 359 17.90 -23.49 -9.68
C LYS A 359 17.66 -22.09 -9.14
N ASN A 360 17.36 -21.15 -10.03
CA ASN A 360 16.78 -19.85 -9.72
C ASN A 360 15.42 -19.76 -10.40
N LEU A 361 14.34 -19.69 -9.63
CA LEU A 361 12.96 -19.67 -10.14
C LEU A 361 12.21 -18.46 -9.57
N MET A 362 11.48 -17.76 -10.43
CA MET A 362 10.60 -16.63 -10.09
C MET A 362 9.29 -16.77 -10.87
N ASP A 363 8.13 -16.63 -10.23
CA ASP A 363 6.82 -16.73 -10.89
C ASP A 363 6.66 -18.04 -11.69
N THR A 364 6.90 -19.18 -11.04
CA THR A 364 6.88 -20.49 -11.73
C THR A 364 5.96 -21.50 -11.09
N GLN A 365 5.29 -22.28 -11.94
CA GLN A 365 4.57 -23.49 -11.55
C GLN A 365 5.31 -24.72 -12.06
N THR A 366 5.69 -25.62 -11.16
CA THR A 366 6.45 -26.82 -11.52
C THR A 366 5.77 -28.09 -10.99
N SER A 367 5.55 -29.05 -11.87
CA SER A 367 5.02 -30.37 -11.52
C SER A 367 6.02 -31.46 -11.92
N SER A 368 6.35 -32.34 -10.98
CA SER A 368 7.27 -33.44 -11.25
C SER A 368 6.78 -34.77 -10.66
N LYS A 369 6.97 -35.85 -11.42
CA LYS A 369 6.77 -37.23 -10.95
C LYS A 369 8.08 -37.98 -11.09
N GLU A 370 8.67 -38.37 -9.95
CA GLU A 370 9.89 -39.17 -9.91
C GLU A 370 9.59 -40.65 -10.18
N GLY A 371 10.54 -41.36 -10.78
CA GLY A 371 10.40 -42.77 -11.17
C GLY A 371 11.03 -43.76 -10.17
N ARG A 372 11.61 -44.87 -10.62
CA ARG A 372 12.14 -45.95 -9.73
C ARG A 372 13.66 -46.06 -9.84
N GLY A 373 14.39 -45.95 -8.71
CA GLY A 373 15.86 -46.04 -8.65
C GLY A 373 16.46 -45.24 -7.48
N ASN A 374 17.76 -45.44 -7.20
CA ASN A 374 18.46 -44.71 -6.14
C ASN A 374 18.97 -43.35 -6.65
N LYS A 375 18.97 -42.33 -5.78
CA LYS A 375 19.28 -40.95 -6.17
C LYS A 375 20.16 -40.24 -5.16
N GLU A 376 21.26 -39.68 -5.64
CA GLU A 376 22.13 -38.79 -4.88
C GLU A 376 22.07 -37.39 -5.48
N GLU A 377 21.76 -36.38 -4.67
CA GLU A 377 21.49 -35.03 -5.20
C GLU A 377 22.04 -33.90 -4.32
N ALA A 378 22.90 -33.07 -4.91
CA ALA A 378 23.37 -31.81 -4.32
C ALA A 378 22.55 -30.63 -4.87
N ARG A 379 21.80 -29.92 -4.01
CA ARG A 379 20.86 -28.87 -4.44
C ARG A 379 21.17 -27.49 -3.85
N ARG A 380 21.25 -26.48 -4.74
CA ARG A 380 21.13 -25.05 -4.40
C ARG A 380 19.90 -24.44 -5.09
N LYS A 381 18.95 -23.92 -4.32
CA LYS A 381 17.70 -23.32 -4.82
C LYS A 381 17.50 -21.90 -4.29
N ASN A 382 17.19 -20.97 -5.20
CA ASN A 382 16.59 -19.68 -4.90
C ASN A 382 15.21 -19.64 -5.56
N LEU A 383 14.14 -19.55 -4.76
CA LEU A 383 12.74 -19.57 -5.21
C LEU A 383 12.01 -18.35 -4.67
N MET A 384 11.28 -17.65 -5.53
CA MET A 384 10.41 -16.52 -5.20
C MET A 384 9.09 -16.67 -5.96
N ASP A 385 7.94 -16.54 -5.31
CA ASP A 385 6.62 -16.64 -5.94
C ASP A 385 6.44 -17.93 -6.77
N THR A 386 6.69 -19.09 -6.13
CA THR A 386 6.66 -20.38 -6.84
C THR A 386 5.70 -21.38 -6.23
N GLN A 387 5.02 -22.15 -7.10
CA GLN A 387 4.24 -23.31 -6.72
C GLN A 387 4.91 -24.59 -7.25
N THR A 388 5.23 -25.51 -6.35
CA THR A 388 5.92 -26.76 -6.70
C THR A 388 5.11 -27.97 -6.24
N PHE A 389 4.76 -28.86 -7.17
CA PHE A 389 4.15 -30.16 -6.88
C PHE A 389 5.11 -31.30 -7.24
N THR A 390 5.47 -32.13 -6.26
CA THR A 390 6.37 -33.28 -6.46
C THR A 390 5.70 -34.56 -5.99
N LYS A 391 5.67 -35.59 -6.84
CA LYS A 391 5.32 -36.96 -6.43
C LYS A 391 6.60 -37.81 -6.45
N GLU A 392 7.07 -38.20 -5.28
CA GLU A 392 8.27 -39.02 -5.13
C GLU A 392 8.00 -40.48 -5.56
N GLY A 393 9.04 -41.15 -6.02
CA GLY A 393 9.00 -42.50 -6.60
C GLY A 393 9.39 -43.62 -5.63
N ARG A 394 10.01 -44.70 -6.11
CA ARG A 394 10.42 -45.85 -5.25
C ARG A 394 11.94 -46.06 -5.34
N GLY A 395 12.66 -45.95 -4.23
CA GLY A 395 14.13 -46.07 -4.15
C GLY A 395 14.74 -45.25 -3.01
N ASN A 396 16.05 -45.42 -2.74
CA ASN A 396 16.76 -44.70 -1.69
C ASN A 396 17.24 -43.32 -2.19
N LYS A 397 17.21 -42.31 -1.32
CA LYS A 397 17.53 -40.91 -1.68
C LYS A 397 18.42 -40.26 -0.64
N GLU A 398 19.57 -39.75 -1.09
CA GLU A 398 20.50 -38.97 -0.29
C GLU A 398 20.57 -37.54 -0.84
N GLU A 399 20.35 -36.53 0.01
CA GLU A 399 20.19 -35.15 -0.46
C GLU A 399 20.86 -34.10 0.46
N ALA A 400 21.77 -33.31 -0.13
CA ALA A 400 22.37 -32.14 0.50
C ALA A 400 21.71 -30.83 0.00
N ARG A 401 21.11 -30.03 0.88
CA ARG A 401 20.26 -28.87 0.49
C ARG A 401 20.70 -27.52 1.09
N ARG A 402 20.81 -26.52 0.20
CA ARG A 402 20.79 -25.08 0.53
C ARG A 402 19.63 -24.39 -0.18
N LYS A 403 18.70 -23.78 0.57
CA LYS A 403 17.50 -23.12 0.04
C LYS A 403 17.36 -21.68 0.54
N ASN A 404 17.05 -20.76 -0.38
CA ASN A 404 16.47 -19.45 -0.10
C ASN A 404 15.05 -19.44 -0.70
N LEU A 405 14.05 -19.21 0.14
CA LEU A 405 12.61 -19.27 -0.21
C LEU A 405 11.93 -17.98 0.24
N MET A 406 11.07 -17.43 -0.62
CA MET A 406 10.20 -16.28 -0.33
C MET A 406 8.88 -16.50 -1.07
N ASP A 407 7.74 -16.43 -0.38
CA ASP A 407 6.40 -16.57 -0.97
C ASP A 407 6.24 -17.83 -1.84
N THR A 408 6.57 -19.00 -1.27
CA THR A 408 6.51 -20.28 -2.00
C THR A 408 5.53 -21.25 -1.38
N GLN A 409 4.84 -22.02 -2.25
CA GLN A 409 4.00 -23.15 -1.85
C GLN A 409 4.59 -24.44 -2.42
N THR A 410 4.82 -25.44 -1.56
CA THR A 410 5.40 -26.72 -1.97
C THR A 410 4.55 -27.89 -1.50
N PHE A 411 4.02 -28.68 -2.43
CA PHE A 411 3.30 -29.92 -2.12
C PHE A 411 4.13 -31.13 -2.53
N THR A 412 4.43 -32.00 -1.56
CA THR A 412 5.17 -33.24 -1.81
C THR A 412 4.35 -34.44 -1.39
N LYS A 413 4.13 -35.40 -2.32
CA LYS A 413 3.58 -36.71 -2.00
C LYS A 413 4.71 -37.72 -1.92
N GLU A 414 4.96 -38.25 -0.73
CA GLU A 414 6.08 -39.17 -0.47
C GLU A 414 5.89 -40.54 -1.15
N GLY A 415 7.03 -41.15 -1.47
CA GLY A 415 7.15 -42.45 -2.11
C GLY A 415 7.53 -43.57 -1.13
N ARG A 416 8.01 -44.72 -1.61
CA ARG A 416 8.50 -45.84 -0.77
C ARG A 416 10.03 -45.98 -0.89
N GLY A 417 10.78 -45.78 0.20
CA GLY A 417 12.24 -45.97 0.28
C GLY A 417 12.89 -45.21 1.45
N ASN A 418 14.18 -45.42 1.71
CA ASN A 418 14.93 -44.72 2.77
C ASN A 418 15.43 -43.36 2.29
N LYS A 419 15.41 -42.34 3.16
CA LYS A 419 15.75 -40.95 2.83
C LYS A 419 16.67 -40.34 3.89
N GLU A 420 17.81 -39.84 3.45
CA GLU A 420 18.81 -39.18 4.29
C GLU A 420 19.01 -37.73 3.81
N GLU A 421 18.88 -36.74 4.71
CA GLU A 421 18.82 -35.32 4.32
C GLU A 421 19.64 -34.39 5.25
N ALA A 422 20.63 -33.68 4.69
CA ALA A 422 21.38 -32.64 5.38
C ALA A 422 20.84 -31.23 5.00
N ARG A 423 20.43 -30.40 5.99
CA ARG A 423 19.68 -29.14 5.76
C ARG A 423 20.36 -27.88 6.32
N ARG A 424 20.39 -26.80 5.52
CA ARG A 424 20.58 -25.40 5.95
C ARG A 424 19.49 -24.52 5.30
N LYS A 425 18.63 -23.84 6.09
CA LYS A 425 17.46 -23.08 5.59
C LYS A 425 17.46 -21.63 6.12
N ASN A 426 17.14 -20.67 5.25
CA ASN A 426 16.66 -19.34 5.61
C ASN A 426 15.22 -19.21 5.09
N LEU A 427 14.26 -18.90 5.97
CA LEU A 427 12.82 -18.87 5.67
C LEU A 427 12.25 -17.48 6.01
N MET A 428 11.47 -16.92 5.08
CA MET A 428 10.50 -15.85 5.32
C MET A 428 9.21 -16.27 4.60
N ASP A 429 8.08 -16.21 5.31
CA ASP A 429 6.71 -16.45 4.83
C ASP A 429 6.56 -17.58 3.79
N THR A 430 6.54 -18.82 4.28
CA THR A 430 6.43 -20.03 3.44
C THR A 430 5.41 -21.00 4.04
N GLN A 431 4.45 -21.46 3.24
CA GLN A 431 3.57 -22.57 3.59
C GLN A 431 4.12 -23.87 2.98
N THR A 432 4.44 -24.86 3.82
CA THR A 432 5.01 -26.16 3.41
C THR A 432 4.04 -27.31 3.56
#